data_AF-A0A396KGA6-F1
#
_entry.id   AF-A0A396KGA6-F1
#
_cell.length_a   1.000
_cell.length_b   1.000
_cell.length_c   1.000
_cell.angle_alpha   90.00
_cell.angle_beta   90.00
_cell.angle_gamma   90.00
#
_symmetry.space_group_name_H-M   'P 1'
#
loop_
_entity.id
_entity.type
_entity.pdbx_description
1 polymer ?
#
loop_
_entity_poly.entity_id
_entity_poly.type
_entity_poly.pdbx_seq_one_letter_code
_entity_poly.pdbx_strand_id
1 'polypeptide(L)'
;MNQTAKDAVVLNYDDPVLREFGESRIEEPEPAEDAADTETEAVAREDGLDGAEDLREPDETAGEEPEQSETEVTETVSESEAEETDPEEVLSGLKARVFWFSSRERLKEGFFLDGDNIVYADGTKEQILVNVKELQLLGRHNYENVMAAAYIGLLMGVPFEKIRETVRKFKPVEHRIEFVRERTGVRYYNDSKGTNPDAAIQALRAMPGPVLLIAGGYDKNSTYDEWAKEFAGRVKYLVLIGKTRDKIAACAKKYGFTEIMYAEDLKEAVQVCAVYADAGDYVLLSPACASWDMFKNYEERGRVFKECVMAL
;
A
#
# COMPACT_ATOMS: atom_id res chain seq x y z
N MET A 1 2.46 -16.25 16.41
CA MET A 1 3.02 -15.09 15.66
C MET A 1 4.52 -15.29 15.46
N ASN A 2 5.03 -15.19 14.22
CA ASN A 2 6.46 -15.33 13.88
C ASN A 2 7.28 -14.03 14.10
N GLN A 3 6.78 -13.11 14.91
CA GLN A 3 7.43 -11.82 15.12
C GLN A 3 8.55 -11.92 16.17
N THR A 4 9.62 -11.17 15.95
CA THR A 4 10.81 -11.09 16.79
C THR A 4 11.12 -9.63 17.12
N ALA A 5 12.00 -9.39 18.11
CA ALA A 5 12.49 -8.05 18.46
C ALA A 5 13.30 -7.36 17.34
N LYS A 6 13.62 -8.08 16.26
CA LYS A 6 14.25 -7.53 15.05
C LYS A 6 13.24 -6.96 14.07
N ASP A 7 11.98 -7.35 14.18
CA ASP A 7 10.93 -6.82 13.33
C ASP A 7 10.59 -5.39 13.74
N ALA A 8 10.16 -4.61 12.76
CA ALA A 8 9.82 -3.21 12.94
C ALA A 8 8.42 -2.95 12.38
N VAL A 9 7.65 -2.14 13.09
CA VAL A 9 6.37 -1.62 12.62
C VAL A 9 6.43 -0.09 12.60
N VAL A 10 5.96 0.50 11.52
CA VAL A 10 5.87 1.95 11.35
C VAL A 10 4.42 2.36 11.52
N LEU A 11 4.11 3.15 12.55
CA LEU A 11 2.73 3.49 12.93
C LEU A 11 2.50 5.00 12.89
N ASN A 12 1.27 5.39 12.53
CA ASN A 12 0.82 6.77 12.59
C ASN A 12 0.48 7.12 14.05
N TYR A 13 1.24 8.03 14.64
CA TYR A 13 0.99 8.52 15.98
C TYR A 13 -0.35 9.27 16.08
N ASP A 14 -0.83 9.89 15.01
CA ASP A 14 -2.05 10.71 15.05
C ASP A 14 -3.35 9.89 15.07
N ASP A 15 -3.27 8.59 14.81
CA ASP A 15 -4.41 7.67 14.89
C ASP A 15 -4.53 7.14 16.33
N PRO A 16 -5.62 7.43 17.06
CA PRO A 16 -5.77 7.01 18.45
C PRO A 16 -5.71 5.50 18.64
N VAL A 17 -6.24 4.72 17.69
CA VAL A 17 -6.25 3.26 17.77
C VAL A 17 -4.83 2.72 17.57
N LEU A 18 -4.09 3.25 16.59
CA LEU A 18 -2.71 2.84 16.35
C LEU A 18 -1.77 3.31 17.46
N ARG A 19 -2.02 4.50 18.03
CA ARG A 19 -1.28 5.03 19.18
C ARG A 19 -1.46 4.12 20.38
N GLU A 20 -2.72 3.83 20.75
CA GLU A 20 -3.03 2.91 21.84
C GLU A 20 -2.42 1.51 21.58
N PHE A 21 -2.54 0.99 20.36
CA PHE A 21 -1.98 -0.31 19.98
C PHE A 21 -0.45 -0.36 20.12
N GLY A 22 0.26 0.69 19.70
CA GLY A 22 1.72 0.75 19.77
C GLY A 22 2.25 1.10 21.16
N GLU A 23 1.53 1.89 21.96
CA GLU A 23 1.93 2.27 23.33
C GLU A 23 1.61 1.17 24.35
N SER A 24 0.49 0.46 24.22
CA SER A 24 0.03 -0.55 25.18
C SER A 24 0.88 -1.82 25.25
N ARG A 25 1.92 -1.96 24.41
CA ARG A 25 2.61 -3.23 24.15
C ARG A 25 4.13 -3.12 24.03
N ILE A 26 4.73 -1.98 24.40
CA ILE A 26 6.18 -1.84 24.53
C ILE A 26 6.59 -2.51 25.85
N GLU A 27 7.16 -3.72 25.79
CA GLU A 27 7.99 -4.20 26.90
C GLU A 27 9.30 -3.38 26.86
N GLU A 28 9.53 -2.55 27.88
CA GLU A 28 10.84 -1.95 28.08
C GLU A 28 11.87 -3.07 28.30
N PRO A 29 13.00 -3.10 27.59
CA PRO A 29 14.02 -4.10 27.85
C PRO A 29 14.59 -3.89 29.27
N GLU A 30 14.55 -4.95 30.09
CA GLU A 30 15.17 -5.00 31.42
C GLU A 30 16.64 -4.52 31.36
N PRO A 31 17.10 -3.68 32.30
CA PRO A 31 18.48 -3.22 32.32
C PRO A 31 19.42 -4.40 32.62
N ALA A 32 20.50 -4.50 31.84
CA ALA A 32 21.52 -5.53 32.05
C ALA A 32 22.16 -5.37 33.44
N GLU A 33 22.08 -6.41 34.28
CA GLU A 33 22.77 -6.45 35.56
C GLU A 33 24.29 -6.40 35.36
N ASP A 34 24.94 -5.55 36.16
CA ASP A 34 26.38 -5.29 36.19
C ASP A 34 27.20 -6.58 36.33
N ALA A 35 28.07 -6.83 35.35
CA ALA A 35 29.15 -7.81 35.49
C ALA A 35 30.28 -7.22 36.35
N ALA A 36 30.14 -7.36 37.68
CA ALA A 36 31.25 -7.21 38.61
C ALA A 36 31.92 -8.57 38.88
N ASP A 37 33.25 -8.51 38.91
CA ASP A 37 34.19 -9.44 39.50
C ASP A 37 34.44 -10.80 38.82
N THR A 38 35.54 -10.86 38.07
CA THR A 38 36.58 -11.90 38.25
C THR A 38 37.92 -11.40 37.70
N GLU A 39 38.82 -11.04 38.61
CA GLU A 39 40.25 -10.84 38.34
C GLU A 39 41.02 -12.17 38.49
N THR A 40 42.06 -12.32 37.66
CA THR A 40 43.23 -13.23 37.73
C THR A 40 42.99 -14.73 37.47
N GLU A 41 43.79 -15.46 36.67
CA GLU A 41 45.26 -15.45 36.51
C GLU A 41 45.73 -15.57 35.05
N ALA A 42 46.92 -15.01 34.81
CA ALA A 42 47.69 -15.13 33.57
C ALA A 42 48.65 -16.31 33.62
N VAL A 43 48.82 -17.04 32.51
CA VAL A 43 50.11 -17.66 32.16
C VAL A 43 50.31 -17.56 30.64
N ALA A 44 51.36 -16.85 30.27
CA ALA A 44 51.88 -16.69 28.92
C ALA A 44 52.58 -17.96 28.41
N ARG A 45 52.46 -18.25 27.11
CA ARG A 45 53.57 -18.78 26.28
C ARG A 45 53.47 -18.24 24.86
N GLU A 46 54.56 -17.62 24.44
CA GLU A 46 54.85 -17.11 23.11
C GLU A 46 55.26 -18.23 22.12
N ASP A 47 55.23 -17.81 20.85
CA ASP A 47 56.05 -18.21 19.70
C ASP A 47 55.70 -19.44 18.87
N GLY A 48 55.59 -19.19 17.54
CA GLY A 48 56.21 -20.07 16.55
C GLY A 48 55.43 -20.25 15.25
N LEU A 49 55.83 -19.47 14.24
CA LEU A 49 55.47 -19.46 12.82
C LEU A 49 55.57 -20.78 12.01
N ASP A 50 55.04 -20.68 10.77
CA ASP A 50 55.23 -21.50 9.55
C ASP A 50 54.42 -22.81 9.45
N GLY A 51 53.84 -23.20 8.31
CA GLY A 51 53.86 -22.70 6.93
C GLY A 51 53.48 -23.84 5.97
N ALA A 52 52.76 -23.49 4.90
CA ALA A 52 52.62 -24.16 3.59
C ALA A 52 52.01 -25.58 3.43
N GLU A 53 50.93 -25.58 2.62
CA GLU A 53 50.53 -26.48 1.51
C GLU A 53 51.35 -27.77 1.22
N ASP A 54 50.67 -28.90 0.96
CA ASP A 54 50.37 -29.39 -0.41
C ASP A 54 50.00 -30.91 -0.47
N LEU A 55 49.20 -31.20 -1.49
CA LEU A 55 48.58 -32.42 -2.04
C LEU A 55 49.36 -33.76 -1.98
N ARG A 56 48.61 -34.87 -1.75
CA ARG A 56 48.34 -35.96 -2.73
C ARG A 56 47.69 -37.23 -2.12
N GLU A 57 46.75 -37.80 -2.88
CA GLU A 57 46.12 -39.14 -2.82
C GLU A 57 47.14 -40.31 -3.06
N PRO A 58 46.79 -41.65 -3.12
CA PRO A 58 45.47 -42.28 -3.32
C PRO A 58 45.17 -43.68 -2.69
N ASP A 59 43.94 -44.13 -2.99
CA ASP A 59 43.43 -45.49 -3.30
C ASP A 59 43.22 -46.54 -2.19
N GLU A 60 42.02 -47.16 -2.17
CA GLU A 60 41.81 -48.63 -2.31
C GLU A 60 40.34 -49.06 -2.07
N THR A 61 39.65 -49.41 -3.17
CA THR A 61 38.80 -50.59 -3.43
C THR A 61 37.65 -51.08 -2.51
N ALA A 62 36.48 -51.18 -3.15
CA ALA A 62 35.58 -52.35 -3.33
C ALA A 62 34.51 -52.76 -2.29
N GLY A 63 33.29 -53.05 -2.80
CA GLY A 63 32.27 -53.92 -2.19
C GLY A 63 30.83 -53.36 -2.26
N GLU A 64 30.16 -53.48 -3.41
CA GLU A 64 28.95 -54.33 -3.63
C GLU A 64 27.58 -53.69 -3.27
N GLU A 65 26.78 -53.45 -4.32
CA GLU A 65 25.32 -53.25 -4.26
C GLU A 65 24.58 -54.60 -4.25
N PRO A 66 23.29 -54.62 -3.85
CA PRO A 66 22.29 -54.95 -4.87
C PRO A 66 21.00 -54.11 -4.83
N GLU A 67 20.39 -54.04 -6.01
CA GLU A 67 19.10 -53.41 -6.36
C GLU A 67 17.84 -54.05 -5.74
N GLN A 68 16.75 -53.27 -5.86
CA GLN A 68 15.33 -53.63 -6.02
C GLN A 68 14.41 -53.46 -4.80
N SER A 69 13.56 -52.43 -4.83
CA SER A 69 12.16 -52.57 -5.25
C SER A 69 11.39 -51.26 -5.06
N GLU A 70 10.60 -50.92 -6.08
CA GLU A 70 9.69 -49.79 -6.14
C GLU A 70 8.46 -50.06 -5.26
N THR A 71 8.06 -49.07 -4.46
CA THR A 71 6.74 -49.04 -3.83
C THR A 71 6.19 -47.61 -3.88
N GLU A 72 5.10 -47.45 -4.64
CA GLU A 72 4.25 -46.26 -4.64
C GLU A 72 3.73 -45.99 -3.21
N VAL A 73 4.00 -44.81 -2.68
CA VAL A 73 3.32 -44.29 -1.49
C VAL A 73 2.37 -43.18 -1.96
N THR A 74 1.09 -43.49 -1.85
CA THR A 74 -0.02 -42.55 -2.03
C THR A 74 -0.10 -41.65 -0.80
N GLU A 75 0.27 -40.37 -0.93
CA GLU A 75 0.01 -39.36 0.10
C GLU A 75 -1.46 -38.97 0.10
N THR A 76 -2.22 -39.50 1.05
CA THR A 76 -3.49 -38.92 1.48
C THR A 76 -3.21 -37.70 2.35
N VAL A 77 -3.43 -36.50 1.80
CA VAL A 77 -3.45 -35.24 2.57
C VAL A 77 -4.77 -35.19 3.34
N SER A 78 -4.71 -35.36 4.66
CA SER A 78 -5.83 -35.05 5.54
C SER A 78 -5.97 -33.54 5.70
N GLU A 79 -7.04 -32.98 5.15
CA GLU A 79 -7.51 -31.63 5.47
C GLU A 79 -7.81 -31.56 6.96
N SER A 80 -6.99 -30.83 7.72
CA SER A 80 -7.31 -30.47 9.10
C SER A 80 -8.17 -29.21 9.08
N GLU A 81 -9.34 -29.33 9.70
CA GLU A 81 -10.30 -28.25 9.91
C GLU A 81 -9.61 -27.07 10.60
N ALA A 82 -9.63 -25.90 9.96
CA ALA A 82 -9.15 -24.67 10.55
C ALA A 82 -10.12 -24.26 11.68
N GLU A 83 -9.67 -24.39 12.92
CA GLU A 83 -10.34 -23.80 14.09
C GLU A 83 -10.50 -22.28 13.88
N GLU A 84 -11.76 -21.85 13.85
CA GLU A 84 -12.20 -20.46 13.86
C GLU A 84 -11.73 -19.85 15.19
N THR A 85 -10.61 -19.13 15.15
CA THR A 85 -10.04 -18.47 16.33
C THR A 85 -10.73 -17.13 16.53
N ASP A 86 -11.28 -16.93 17.73
CA ASP A 86 -11.94 -15.71 18.18
C ASP A 86 -10.99 -14.50 17.97
N PRO A 87 -11.41 -13.43 17.26
CA PRO A 87 -10.53 -12.28 16.97
C PRO A 87 -10.00 -11.55 18.23
N GLU A 88 -10.58 -11.78 19.40
CA GLU A 88 -10.08 -11.23 20.67
C GLU A 88 -8.93 -12.03 21.31
N GLU A 89 -8.70 -13.30 20.93
CA GLU A 89 -7.75 -14.20 21.62
C GLU A 89 -6.35 -14.33 20.97
N VAL A 90 -6.08 -13.70 19.82
CA VAL A 90 -4.77 -13.78 19.14
C VAL A 90 -4.02 -12.46 19.15
N LEU A 91 -3.73 -11.90 20.32
CA LEU A 91 -2.78 -10.79 20.41
C LEU A 91 -1.92 -10.88 21.68
N SER A 92 -1.10 -11.93 21.76
CA SER A 92 0.16 -11.84 22.53
C SER A 92 0.93 -10.59 22.07
N GLY A 93 1.57 -9.86 23.00
CA GLY A 93 2.17 -8.54 22.77
C GLY A 93 2.99 -8.41 21.47
N LEU A 94 3.01 -7.21 20.90
CA LEU A 94 3.87 -6.90 19.75
C LEU A 94 5.33 -7.08 20.18
N LYS A 95 6.00 -8.08 19.60
CA LYS A 95 7.46 -8.24 19.79
C LYS A 95 8.25 -7.27 18.92
N ALA A 96 7.64 -6.69 17.89
CA ALA A 96 8.28 -5.78 16.96
C ALA A 96 8.51 -4.41 17.58
N ARG A 97 9.60 -3.75 17.19
CA ARG A 97 9.90 -2.37 17.57
C ARG A 97 8.98 -1.40 16.84
N VAL A 98 8.40 -0.45 17.59
CA VAL A 98 7.48 0.55 17.04
C VAL A 98 8.24 1.82 16.67
N PHE A 99 8.01 2.31 15.45
CA PHE A 99 8.58 3.54 14.92
C PHE A 99 7.46 4.48 14.49
N TRP A 100 7.50 5.71 15.00
CA TRP A 100 6.37 6.64 14.88
C TRP A 100 6.54 7.67 13.77
N PHE A 101 5.43 8.02 13.12
CA PHE A 101 5.35 9.27 12.38
C PHE A 101 4.12 10.08 12.76
N SER A 102 4.17 11.40 12.62
CA SER A 102 3.04 12.29 12.92
C SER A 102 2.97 13.48 11.95
N SER A 103 1.78 13.84 11.50
CA SER A 103 1.54 15.05 10.72
C SER A 103 0.96 16.20 11.57
N ARG A 104 0.75 15.98 12.87
CA ARG A 104 0.11 16.93 13.80
C ARG A 104 0.99 17.31 14.99
N GLU A 105 1.86 16.41 15.42
CA GLU A 105 2.67 16.54 16.62
C GLU A 105 4.16 16.43 16.27
N ARG A 106 5.00 17.18 16.97
CA ARG A 106 6.46 16.96 16.90
C ARG A 106 6.80 15.76 17.77
N LEU A 107 7.65 14.88 17.24
CA LEU A 107 8.08 13.68 17.94
C LEU A 107 9.53 13.82 18.40
N LYS A 108 9.84 13.26 19.58
CA LYS A 108 11.23 13.15 20.05
C LYS A 108 12.03 12.20 19.16
N GLU A 109 11.40 11.11 18.72
CA GLU A 109 11.96 10.10 17.83
C GLU A 109 10.95 9.78 16.72
N GLY A 110 11.40 9.84 15.48
CA GLY A 110 10.62 9.52 14.29
C GLY A 110 10.44 10.66 13.30
N PHE A 111 9.53 10.46 12.35
CA PHE A 111 9.24 11.46 11.33
C PHE A 111 8.07 12.34 11.74
N PHE A 112 8.19 13.66 11.58
CA PHE A 112 7.06 14.54 11.82
C PHE A 112 7.02 15.75 10.89
N LEU A 113 5.84 16.37 10.79
CA LEU A 113 5.66 17.63 10.08
C LEU A 113 5.88 18.83 11.01
N ASP A 114 6.88 19.65 10.70
CA ASP A 114 7.17 20.93 11.37
C ASP A 114 7.00 22.10 10.42
N GLY A 115 5.85 22.77 10.52
CA GLY A 115 5.43 23.78 9.55
C GLY A 115 5.32 23.17 8.14
N ASP A 116 6.19 23.61 7.23
CA ASP A 116 6.27 23.10 5.86
C ASP A 116 7.37 22.03 5.68
N ASN A 117 8.05 21.59 6.74
CA ASN A 117 9.16 20.65 6.64
C ASN A 117 8.77 19.28 7.19
N ILE A 118 9.03 18.21 6.43
CA ILE A 118 9.06 16.85 6.99
C ILE A 118 10.44 16.66 7.61
N VAL A 119 10.48 16.33 8.90
CA VAL A 119 11.68 16.23 9.74
C VAL A 119 11.81 14.81 10.28
N TYR A 120 13.03 14.30 10.34
CA TYR A 120 13.39 13.09 11.07
C TYR A 120 14.14 13.46 12.35
N ALA A 121 13.73 12.90 13.48
CA ALA A 121 14.46 12.97 14.74
C ALA A 121 14.88 11.58 15.21
N ASP A 122 16.12 11.45 15.69
CA ASP A 122 16.66 10.21 16.28
C ASP A 122 16.75 10.26 17.81
N GLY A 123 16.09 11.25 18.43
CA GLY A 123 16.16 11.51 19.87
C GLY A 123 17.32 12.41 20.29
N THR A 124 18.33 12.61 19.42
CA THR A 124 19.50 13.45 19.68
C THR A 124 19.65 14.59 18.68
N LYS A 125 19.27 14.37 17.42
CA LYS A 125 19.40 15.31 16.31
C LYS A 125 18.15 15.29 15.45
N GLU A 126 17.88 16.45 14.85
CA GLU A 126 16.84 16.61 13.84
C GLU A 126 17.47 16.83 12.46
N GLN A 127 16.89 16.22 11.44
CA GLN A 127 17.29 16.37 10.04
C GLN A 127 16.05 16.60 9.18
N ILE A 128 16.03 17.70 8.42
CA ILE A 128 14.96 17.96 7.47
C ILE A 128 15.06 16.96 6.33
N LEU A 129 14.03 16.15 6.10
CA LEU A 129 13.94 15.30 4.92
C LEU A 129 13.69 16.15 3.68
N VAL A 130 12.59 16.92 3.67
CA VAL A 130 12.13 17.71 2.52
C VAL A 130 11.16 18.80 2.97
N ASN A 131 11.09 19.92 2.26
CA ASN A 131 9.99 20.86 2.40
C ASN A 131 8.80 20.40 1.54
N VAL A 132 7.58 20.40 2.08
CA VAL A 132 6.39 19.92 1.37
C VAL A 132 6.09 20.68 0.09
N LYS A 133 6.58 21.92 -0.06
CA LYS A 133 6.47 22.71 -1.30
C LYS A 133 7.38 22.21 -2.42
N GLU A 134 8.39 21.39 -2.09
CA GLU A 134 9.22 20.69 -3.08
C GLU A 134 8.57 19.39 -3.56
N LEU A 135 7.49 18.93 -2.91
CA LEU A 135 6.78 17.72 -3.29
C LEU A 135 5.79 18.02 -4.41
N GLN A 136 5.66 17.07 -5.32
CA GLN A 136 4.58 17.06 -6.31
C GLN A 136 3.28 16.46 -5.76
N LEU A 137 3.29 16.04 -4.48
CA LEU A 137 2.15 15.49 -3.78
C LEU A 137 1.49 16.56 -2.92
N LEU A 138 0.17 16.65 -2.98
CA LEU A 138 -0.61 17.61 -2.19
C LEU A 138 -1.42 16.87 -1.12
N GLY A 139 -1.52 17.49 0.06
CA GLY A 139 -2.39 17.04 1.13
C GLY A 139 -1.66 16.24 2.22
N ARG A 140 -2.14 16.42 3.46
CA ARG A 140 -1.53 15.89 4.68
C ARG A 140 -1.34 14.36 4.65
N HIS A 141 -2.33 13.62 4.16
CA HIS A 141 -2.26 12.16 4.00
C HIS A 141 -1.10 11.71 3.09
N ASN A 142 -0.73 12.50 2.08
CA ASN A 142 0.42 12.19 1.25
C ASN A 142 1.74 12.46 1.97
N TYR A 143 1.79 13.45 2.86
CA TYR A 143 2.96 13.68 3.71
C TYR A 143 3.14 12.53 4.70
N GLU A 144 2.03 12.02 5.26
CA GLU A 144 2.01 10.80 6.09
C GLU A 144 2.55 9.60 5.32
N ASN A 145 2.11 9.39 4.08
CA ASN A 145 2.65 8.32 3.22
C ASN A 145 4.15 8.49 2.95
N VAL A 146 4.62 9.72 2.73
CA VAL A 146 6.05 10.02 2.55
C VAL A 146 6.83 9.69 3.82
N MET A 147 6.31 10.09 5.00
CA MET A 147 6.95 9.80 6.30
C MET A 147 7.03 8.29 6.55
N ALA A 148 5.94 7.56 6.33
CA ALA A 148 5.92 6.11 6.48
C ALA A 148 6.92 5.42 5.53
N ALA A 149 6.91 5.77 4.25
CA ALA A 149 7.82 5.21 3.26
C ALA A 149 9.30 5.56 3.53
N ALA A 150 9.57 6.80 3.95
CA ALA A 150 10.91 7.24 4.33
C ALA A 150 11.43 6.47 5.55
N TYR A 151 10.57 6.23 6.55
CA TYR A 151 10.94 5.44 7.72
C TYR A 151 11.27 4.00 7.34
N ILE A 152 10.43 3.35 6.53
CA ILE A 152 10.69 1.99 6.05
C ILE A 152 12.03 1.93 5.29
N GLY A 153 12.30 2.88 4.40
CA GLY A 153 13.58 2.96 3.69
C GLY A 153 14.78 3.11 4.63
N LEU A 154 14.64 3.92 5.67
CA LEU A 154 15.68 4.11 6.68
C LEU A 154 15.95 2.81 7.46
N LEU A 155 14.89 2.10 7.88
CA LEU A 155 14.98 0.81 8.58
C LEU A 155 15.60 -0.29 7.71
N MET A 156 15.43 -0.20 6.38
CA MET A 156 16.07 -1.09 5.41
C MET A 156 17.52 -0.70 5.09
N GLY A 157 18.07 0.33 5.75
CA GLY A 157 19.46 0.76 5.56
C GLY A 157 19.70 1.63 4.32
N VAL A 158 18.64 2.16 3.69
CA VAL A 158 18.79 3.11 2.58
C VAL A 158 19.37 4.43 3.11
N PRO A 159 20.45 4.99 2.51
CA PRO A 159 21.02 6.25 2.97
C PRO A 159 20.00 7.40 2.94
N PHE A 160 19.99 8.22 4.00
CA PHE A 160 19.03 9.33 4.16
C PHE A 160 18.98 10.27 2.94
N GLU A 161 20.13 10.61 2.36
CA GLU A 161 20.20 11.45 1.15
C GLU A 161 19.54 10.82 -0.07
N LYS A 162 19.57 9.48 -0.19
CA LYS A 162 18.89 8.76 -1.28
C LYS A 162 17.38 8.73 -1.09
N ILE A 163 16.92 8.63 0.16
CA ILE A 163 15.50 8.78 0.50
C ILE A 163 15.05 10.20 0.15
N ARG A 164 15.79 11.23 0.58
CA ARG A 164 15.53 12.65 0.25
C ARG A 164 15.45 12.88 -1.26
N GLU A 165 16.43 12.39 -2.03
CA GLU A 165 16.48 12.52 -3.49
C GLU A 165 15.24 11.88 -4.14
N THR A 166 14.86 10.68 -3.70
CA THR A 166 13.73 9.92 -4.23
C THR A 166 12.41 10.62 -3.94
N VAL A 167 12.23 11.09 -2.70
CA VAL A 167 11.03 11.81 -2.27
C VAL A 167 10.81 13.10 -3.08
N ARG A 168 11.88 13.87 -3.36
CA ARG A 168 11.81 15.08 -4.20
C ARG A 168 11.47 14.79 -5.67
N LYS A 169 11.91 13.64 -6.19
CA LYS A 169 11.67 13.23 -7.59
C LYS A 169 10.36 12.47 -7.77
N PHE A 170 9.72 12.07 -6.67
CA PHE A 170 8.51 11.27 -6.72
C PHE A 170 7.38 12.04 -7.41
N LYS A 171 6.83 11.42 -8.44
CA LYS A 171 5.68 11.94 -9.17
C LYS A 171 4.40 11.31 -8.60
N PRO A 172 3.27 12.04 -8.58
CA PRO A 172 1.98 11.47 -8.27
C PRO A 172 1.75 10.18 -9.06
N VAL A 173 1.20 9.18 -8.38
CA VAL A 173 0.96 7.87 -8.99
C VAL A 173 -0.13 8.03 -10.05
N GLU A 174 0.17 7.67 -11.30
CA GLU A 174 -0.83 7.63 -12.36
C GLU A 174 -2.05 6.81 -11.92
N HIS A 175 -3.23 7.18 -12.42
CA HIS A 175 -4.48 6.47 -12.15
C HIS A 175 -5.02 6.57 -10.72
N ARG A 176 -4.56 7.52 -9.90
CA ARG A 176 -5.15 7.88 -8.60
C ARG A 176 -5.63 9.33 -8.62
N ILE A 177 -6.91 9.55 -8.91
CA ILE A 177 -7.52 10.89 -9.09
C ILE A 177 -6.61 11.81 -9.94
N GLU A 178 -6.03 11.25 -10.99
CA GLU A 178 -5.06 11.91 -11.86
C GLU A 178 -5.80 12.87 -12.79
N PHE A 179 -5.52 14.18 -12.70
CA PHE A 179 -6.05 15.13 -13.66
C PHE A 179 -5.49 14.84 -15.06
N VAL A 180 -6.39 14.63 -16.02
CA VAL A 180 -6.03 14.31 -17.41
C VAL A 180 -5.97 15.57 -18.26
N ARG A 181 -7.10 16.29 -18.34
CA ARG A 181 -7.22 17.55 -19.07
C ARG A 181 -8.49 18.30 -18.69
N GLU A 182 -8.57 19.56 -19.11
CA GLU A 182 -9.80 20.33 -19.17
C GLU A 182 -10.19 20.59 -20.62
N ARG A 183 -11.46 20.42 -20.97
CA ARG A 183 -12.01 20.78 -22.28
C ARG A 183 -13.36 21.45 -22.09
N THR A 184 -13.56 22.61 -22.72
CA THR A 184 -14.84 23.35 -22.72
C THR A 184 -15.40 23.55 -21.30
N GLY A 185 -14.52 23.77 -20.31
CA GLY A 185 -14.89 23.94 -18.89
C GLY A 185 -15.17 22.64 -18.13
N VAL A 186 -15.02 21.47 -18.74
CA VAL A 186 -15.19 20.15 -18.13
C VAL A 186 -13.82 19.57 -17.80
N ARG A 187 -13.64 19.10 -16.56
CA ARG A 187 -12.36 18.51 -16.09
C ARG A 187 -12.45 17.00 -16.00
N TYR A 188 -11.44 16.31 -16.54
CA TYR A 188 -11.39 14.86 -16.62
C TYR A 188 -10.37 14.30 -15.63
N TYR A 189 -10.78 13.34 -14.82
CA TYR A 189 -9.97 12.71 -13.78
C TYR A 189 -9.92 11.18 -13.95
N ASN A 190 -8.72 10.64 -13.84
CA ASN A 190 -8.41 9.22 -13.98
C ASN A 190 -8.11 8.61 -12.61
N ASP A 191 -9.06 7.83 -12.09
CA ASP A 191 -8.94 7.04 -10.88
C ASP A 191 -9.10 5.54 -11.20
N SER A 192 -8.52 5.06 -12.31
CA SER A 192 -8.63 3.65 -12.72
C SER A 192 -8.14 2.65 -11.66
N LYS A 193 -7.26 3.08 -10.73
CA LYS A 193 -6.80 2.26 -9.59
C LYS A 193 -7.88 2.05 -8.52
N GLY A 194 -8.95 2.85 -8.53
CA GLY A 194 -10.16 2.69 -7.70
C GLY A 194 -10.95 1.44 -8.04
N THR A 195 -10.37 0.27 -7.75
CA THR A 195 -10.88 -1.06 -8.13
C THR A 195 -11.84 -1.68 -7.09
N ASN A 196 -12.22 -0.92 -6.07
CA ASN A 196 -13.17 -1.30 -5.04
C ASN A 196 -14.08 -0.11 -4.67
N PRO A 197 -15.25 -0.37 -4.04
CA PRO A 197 -16.22 0.66 -3.67
C PRO A 197 -15.64 1.75 -2.74
N ASP A 198 -14.83 1.39 -1.75
CA ASP A 198 -14.27 2.34 -0.78
C ASP A 198 -13.36 3.38 -1.45
N ALA A 199 -12.49 2.93 -2.35
CA ALA A 199 -11.65 3.82 -3.13
C ALA A 199 -12.49 4.74 -4.02
N ALA A 200 -13.55 4.21 -4.63
CA ALA A 200 -14.45 5.00 -5.47
C ALA A 200 -15.25 6.03 -4.67
N ILE A 201 -15.63 5.73 -3.42
CA ILE A 201 -16.22 6.70 -2.49
C ILE A 201 -15.24 7.86 -2.22
N GLN A 202 -13.97 7.55 -1.93
CA GLN A 202 -12.97 8.60 -1.68
C GLN A 202 -12.73 9.48 -2.91
N ALA A 203 -12.66 8.87 -4.10
CA ALA A 203 -12.52 9.61 -5.35
C ALA A 203 -13.72 10.52 -5.65
N LEU A 204 -14.94 10.02 -5.41
CA LEU A 204 -16.16 10.80 -5.58
C LEU A 204 -16.22 11.99 -4.61
N ARG A 205 -15.84 11.78 -3.34
CA ARG A 205 -15.81 12.84 -2.31
C ARG A 205 -14.75 13.91 -2.59
N ALA A 206 -13.68 13.56 -3.31
CA ALA A 206 -12.63 14.50 -3.70
C ALA A 206 -13.07 15.45 -4.84
N MET A 207 -14.13 15.12 -5.58
CA MET A 207 -14.65 16.00 -6.63
C MET A 207 -15.38 17.20 -6.00
N PRO A 208 -15.03 18.43 -6.39
CA PRO A 208 -15.58 19.64 -5.75
C PRO A 208 -16.92 20.10 -6.38
N GLY A 209 -17.44 19.39 -7.40
CA GLY A 209 -18.67 19.73 -8.10
C GLY A 209 -19.36 18.51 -8.70
N PRO A 210 -20.43 18.69 -9.50
CA PRO A 210 -21.20 17.60 -10.08
C PRO A 210 -20.35 16.68 -10.96
N VAL A 211 -20.60 15.37 -10.84
CA VAL A 211 -19.76 14.32 -11.43
C VAL A 211 -20.53 13.48 -12.44
N LEU A 212 -19.97 13.31 -13.63
CA LEU A 212 -20.29 12.22 -14.53
C LEU A 212 -19.33 11.07 -14.23
N LEU A 213 -19.85 10.02 -13.61
CA LEU A 213 -19.08 8.92 -13.06
C LEU A 213 -19.08 7.74 -14.02
N ILE A 214 -17.90 7.38 -14.54
CA ILE A 214 -17.72 6.18 -15.36
C ILE A 214 -17.35 5.03 -14.43
N ALA A 215 -18.17 3.98 -14.41
CA ALA A 215 -17.95 2.84 -13.53
C ALA A 215 -18.33 1.47 -14.10
N GLY A 216 -17.88 0.42 -13.41
CA GLY A 216 -18.07 -0.96 -13.80
C GLY A 216 -16.80 -1.65 -14.29
N GLY A 217 -16.95 -2.92 -14.66
CA GLY A 217 -15.85 -3.85 -14.89
C GLY A 217 -16.19 -5.24 -14.35
N TYR A 218 -15.17 -5.95 -13.87
CA TYR A 218 -15.27 -7.32 -13.38
C TYR A 218 -15.71 -7.38 -11.91
N ASP A 219 -16.68 -8.25 -11.62
CA ASP A 219 -17.25 -8.42 -10.28
C ASP A 219 -16.32 -9.27 -9.39
N LYS A 220 -16.00 -8.75 -8.21
CA LYS A 220 -15.31 -9.48 -7.14
C LYS A 220 -16.27 -9.86 -6.00
N ASN A 221 -17.55 -10.01 -6.32
CA ASN A 221 -18.65 -10.13 -5.37
C ASN A 221 -18.75 -8.94 -4.40
N SER A 222 -18.42 -7.74 -4.88
CA SER A 222 -18.49 -6.52 -4.08
C SER A 222 -19.93 -6.06 -3.87
N THR A 223 -20.17 -5.40 -2.73
CA THR A 223 -21.40 -4.67 -2.42
C THR A 223 -21.22 -3.20 -2.78
N TYR A 224 -22.27 -2.56 -3.28
CA TYR A 224 -22.20 -1.18 -3.78
C TYR A 224 -23.07 -0.21 -2.96
N ASP A 225 -23.67 -0.70 -1.87
CA ASP A 225 -24.67 0.03 -1.08
C ASP A 225 -24.12 1.34 -0.49
N GLU A 226 -22.96 1.33 0.16
CA GLU A 226 -22.35 2.55 0.71
C GLU A 226 -21.93 3.53 -0.40
N TRP A 227 -21.48 3.01 -1.53
CA TRP A 227 -21.08 3.85 -2.66
C TRP A 227 -22.29 4.52 -3.33
N ALA A 228 -23.39 3.78 -3.50
CA ALA A 228 -24.63 4.31 -4.07
C ALA A 228 -25.27 5.40 -3.19
N LYS A 229 -25.13 5.34 -1.86
CA LYS A 229 -25.60 6.40 -0.95
C LYS A 229 -24.92 7.75 -1.20
N GLU A 230 -23.70 7.76 -1.74
CA GLU A 230 -22.95 8.99 -2.01
C GLU A 230 -23.39 9.71 -3.29
N PHE A 231 -24.27 9.11 -4.10
CA PHE A 231 -24.62 9.66 -5.41
C PHE A 231 -25.48 10.92 -5.32
N ALA A 232 -26.40 10.98 -4.36
CA ALA A 232 -27.34 12.09 -4.23
C ALA A 232 -26.62 13.44 -4.06
N GLY A 233 -26.89 14.38 -4.97
CA GLY A 233 -26.29 15.72 -4.96
C GLY A 233 -24.82 15.79 -5.40
N ARG A 234 -24.19 14.66 -5.77
CA ARG A 234 -22.81 14.61 -6.27
C ARG A 234 -22.72 14.07 -7.68
N VAL A 235 -23.36 12.93 -7.95
CA VAL A 235 -23.34 12.29 -9.26
C VAL A 235 -24.49 12.86 -10.10
N LYS A 236 -24.17 13.39 -11.27
CA LYS A 236 -25.12 13.87 -12.27
C LYS A 236 -25.56 12.72 -13.18
N TYR A 237 -24.60 11.93 -13.66
CA TYR A 237 -24.84 10.75 -14.48
C TYR A 237 -23.89 9.62 -14.07
N LEU A 238 -24.41 8.40 -14.00
CA LEU A 238 -23.64 7.18 -13.82
C LEU A 238 -23.55 6.44 -15.16
N VAL A 239 -22.36 6.44 -15.76
CA VAL A 239 -22.09 5.79 -17.04
C VAL A 239 -21.46 4.42 -16.78
N LEU A 240 -22.19 3.36 -17.09
CA LEU A 240 -21.84 1.99 -16.72
C LEU A 240 -21.30 1.18 -17.90
N ILE A 241 -20.16 0.53 -17.67
CA ILE A 241 -19.48 -0.35 -18.62
C ILE A 241 -19.17 -1.72 -17.99
N GLY A 242 -18.86 -2.71 -18.83
CA GLY A 242 -18.38 -4.01 -18.39
C GLY A 242 -19.44 -4.92 -17.74
N LYS A 243 -18.99 -6.07 -17.23
CA LYS A 243 -19.89 -7.16 -16.79
C LYS A 243 -20.77 -6.80 -15.59
N THR A 244 -20.29 -5.93 -14.71
CA THR A 244 -20.98 -5.59 -13.45
C THR A 244 -21.99 -4.44 -13.61
N ARG A 245 -22.18 -3.92 -14.83
CA ARG A 245 -23.05 -2.76 -15.11
C ARG A 245 -24.47 -2.93 -14.57
N ASP A 246 -25.10 -4.08 -14.76
CA ASP A 246 -26.49 -4.28 -14.32
C ASP A 246 -26.64 -4.43 -12.81
N LYS A 247 -25.65 -5.04 -12.14
CA LYS A 247 -25.61 -5.15 -10.68
C LYS A 247 -25.47 -3.77 -10.03
N ILE A 248 -24.57 -2.93 -10.56
CA ILE A 248 -24.40 -1.56 -10.08
C ILE A 248 -25.68 -0.75 -10.34
N ALA A 249 -26.27 -0.86 -11.54
CA ALA A 249 -27.50 -0.14 -11.86
C ALA A 249 -28.66 -0.51 -10.93
N ALA A 250 -28.83 -1.80 -10.61
CA ALA A 250 -29.84 -2.26 -9.68
C ALA A 250 -29.61 -1.71 -8.26
N CYS A 251 -28.35 -1.68 -7.80
CA CYS A 251 -28.00 -1.09 -6.51
C CYS A 251 -28.27 0.42 -6.49
N ALA A 252 -27.83 1.17 -7.50
CA ALA A 252 -28.09 2.60 -7.62
C ALA A 252 -29.60 2.91 -7.57
N LYS A 253 -30.42 2.13 -8.29
CA LYS A 253 -31.89 2.26 -8.30
C LYS A 253 -32.51 1.98 -6.93
N LYS A 254 -32.01 0.99 -6.18
CA LYS A 254 -32.45 0.70 -4.79
C LYS A 254 -32.27 1.92 -3.88
N TYR A 255 -31.26 2.75 -4.13
CA TYR A 255 -31.00 4.00 -3.42
C TYR A 255 -31.62 5.26 -4.09
N GLY A 256 -32.51 5.07 -5.06
CA GLY A 256 -33.26 6.15 -5.70
C GLY A 256 -32.49 6.91 -6.79
N PHE A 257 -31.31 6.44 -7.21
CA PHE A 257 -30.55 7.05 -8.29
C PHE A 257 -30.91 6.42 -9.64
N THR A 258 -31.44 7.21 -10.58
CA THR A 258 -31.97 6.74 -11.87
C THR A 258 -31.26 7.30 -13.10
N GLU A 259 -30.39 8.30 -12.95
CA GLU A 259 -29.64 8.93 -14.05
C GLU A 259 -28.48 8.05 -14.51
N ILE A 260 -28.82 6.90 -15.09
CA ILE A 260 -27.91 5.82 -15.46
C ILE A 260 -27.86 5.70 -16.98
N MET A 261 -26.65 5.68 -17.53
CA MET A 261 -26.36 5.46 -18.94
C MET A 261 -25.51 4.20 -19.08
N TYR A 262 -25.70 3.50 -20.19
CA TYR A 262 -24.88 2.33 -20.53
C TYR A 262 -23.97 2.69 -21.70
N ALA A 263 -22.74 2.19 -21.64
CA ALA A 263 -21.80 2.24 -22.74
C ALA A 263 -21.18 0.84 -22.92
N GLU A 264 -20.80 0.52 -24.15
CA GLU A 264 -20.18 -0.75 -24.50
C GLU A 264 -18.69 -0.76 -24.15
N ASP A 265 -18.02 0.38 -24.31
CA ASP A 265 -16.61 0.52 -23.98
C ASP A 265 -16.27 1.90 -23.38
N LEU A 266 -14.99 2.06 -23.02
CA LEU A 266 -14.49 3.28 -22.39
C LEU A 266 -14.49 4.49 -23.35
N LYS A 267 -14.37 4.24 -24.66
CA LYS A 267 -14.40 5.29 -25.67
C LYS A 267 -15.82 5.86 -25.77
N GLU A 268 -16.82 5.00 -25.87
CA GLU A 268 -18.23 5.41 -25.86
C GLU A 268 -18.59 6.09 -24.53
N ALA A 269 -18.14 5.55 -23.39
CA ALA A 269 -18.39 6.18 -22.09
C ALA A 269 -17.85 7.62 -22.03
N VAL A 270 -16.62 7.84 -22.50
CA VAL A 270 -15.99 9.17 -22.57
C VAL A 270 -16.73 10.10 -23.54
N GLN A 271 -17.22 9.59 -24.68
CA GLN A 271 -18.03 10.35 -25.62
C GLN A 271 -19.38 10.76 -25.03
N VAL A 272 -20.08 9.83 -24.36
CA VAL A 272 -21.32 10.11 -23.63
C VAL A 272 -21.07 11.20 -22.58
N CYS A 273 -20.03 11.06 -21.76
CA CYS A 273 -19.68 12.10 -20.78
C CYS A 273 -19.44 13.47 -21.43
N ALA A 274 -18.76 13.52 -22.58
CA ALA A 274 -18.51 14.79 -23.28
C ALA A 274 -19.79 15.45 -23.84
N VAL A 275 -20.84 14.67 -24.15
CA VAL A 275 -22.12 15.18 -24.66
C VAL A 275 -23.00 15.73 -23.54
N TYR A 276 -23.02 15.09 -22.37
CA TYR A 276 -23.93 15.41 -21.26
C TYR A 276 -23.30 16.29 -20.15
N ALA A 277 -21.98 16.49 -20.19
CA ALA A 277 -21.30 17.37 -19.25
C ALA A 277 -21.50 18.85 -19.61
N ASP A 278 -21.80 19.66 -18.59
CA ASP A 278 -21.84 21.11 -18.69
C ASP A 278 -20.52 21.72 -18.20
N ALA A 279 -20.22 22.95 -18.62
CA ALA A 279 -19.06 23.67 -18.11
C ALA A 279 -19.12 23.80 -16.58
N GLY A 280 -18.05 23.39 -15.90
CA GLY A 280 -17.99 23.28 -14.44
C GLY A 280 -18.11 21.84 -13.93
N ASP A 281 -18.61 20.91 -14.73
CA ASP A 281 -18.73 19.49 -14.38
C ASP A 281 -17.38 18.77 -14.38
N TYR A 282 -17.38 17.62 -13.71
CA TYR A 282 -16.25 16.72 -13.56
C TYR A 282 -16.57 15.36 -14.18
N VAL A 283 -15.69 14.85 -15.05
CA VAL A 283 -15.77 13.47 -15.55
C VAL A 283 -14.76 12.64 -14.77
N LEU A 284 -15.24 11.63 -14.05
CA LEU A 284 -14.42 10.79 -13.19
C LEU A 284 -14.50 9.33 -13.67
N LEU A 285 -13.36 8.76 -14.07
CA LEU A 285 -13.22 7.31 -14.13
C LEU A 285 -12.85 6.81 -12.75
N SER A 286 -13.82 6.27 -11.99
CA SER A 286 -13.55 5.56 -10.74
C SER A 286 -14.42 4.31 -10.67
N PRO A 287 -13.88 3.15 -11.11
CA PRO A 287 -14.71 2.06 -11.60
C PRO A 287 -15.40 1.22 -10.53
N ALA A 288 -14.96 1.31 -9.27
CA ALA A 288 -15.37 0.45 -8.15
C ALA A 288 -15.19 -1.07 -8.38
N CYS A 289 -14.67 -1.46 -9.55
CA CYS A 289 -14.52 -2.83 -10.00
C CYS A 289 -13.11 -3.07 -10.60
N ALA A 290 -12.70 -4.33 -10.59
CA ALA A 290 -11.50 -4.76 -11.30
C ALA A 290 -11.66 -4.61 -12.82
N SER A 291 -10.54 -4.57 -13.55
CA SER A 291 -10.53 -4.29 -14.99
C SER A 291 -10.54 -5.53 -15.89
N TRP A 292 -10.41 -6.73 -15.31
CA TRP A 292 -10.03 -7.97 -16.00
C TRP A 292 -11.04 -8.51 -17.02
N ASP A 293 -12.24 -7.95 -17.07
CA ASP A 293 -13.23 -8.30 -18.09
C ASP A 293 -12.96 -7.63 -19.43
N MET A 294 -12.39 -6.43 -19.44
CA MET A 294 -12.17 -5.61 -20.63
C MET A 294 -10.69 -5.26 -20.87
N PHE A 295 -9.84 -5.32 -19.84
CA PHE A 295 -8.45 -4.88 -19.88
C PHE A 295 -7.54 -5.82 -19.09
N LYS A 296 -6.25 -5.89 -19.44
CA LYS A 296 -5.25 -6.70 -18.74
C LYS A 296 -5.05 -6.27 -17.30
N ASN A 297 -5.07 -4.96 -17.04
CA ASN A 297 -4.88 -4.38 -15.72
C ASN A 297 -5.47 -2.96 -15.65
N TYR A 298 -5.43 -2.36 -14.46
CA TYR A 298 -6.01 -1.04 -14.24
C TYR A 298 -5.18 0.07 -14.92
N GLU A 299 -3.87 -0.16 -15.10
CA GLU A 299 -2.98 0.74 -15.81
C GLU A 299 -3.36 0.85 -17.29
N GLU A 300 -3.66 -0.27 -17.95
CA GLU A 300 -4.14 -0.28 -19.33
C GLU A 300 -5.48 0.44 -19.46
N ARG A 301 -6.45 0.16 -18.58
CA ARG A 301 -7.73 0.88 -18.54
C ARG A 301 -7.53 2.38 -18.35
N GLY A 302 -6.64 2.77 -17.44
CA GLY A 302 -6.33 4.18 -17.16
C GLY A 302 -5.62 4.87 -18.32
N ARG A 303 -4.73 4.18 -19.05
CA ARG A 303 -4.10 4.70 -20.26
C ARG A 303 -5.13 4.87 -21.39
N VAL A 304 -5.98 3.88 -21.63
CA VAL A 304 -7.05 3.95 -22.65
C VAL A 304 -8.00 5.10 -22.34
N PHE A 305 -8.37 5.31 -21.06
CA PHE A 305 -9.16 6.47 -20.66
C PHE A 305 -8.49 7.78 -21.07
N LYS A 306 -7.20 7.96 -20.75
CA LYS A 306 -6.44 9.15 -21.14
C LYS A 306 -6.41 9.32 -22.65
N GLU A 307 -6.21 8.26 -23.42
CA GLU A 307 -6.23 8.31 -24.88
C GLU A 307 -7.59 8.74 -25.43
N CYS A 308 -8.68 8.14 -24.93
CA CYS A 308 -10.05 8.52 -25.31
C CYS A 308 -10.34 9.98 -24.96
N VAL A 309 -9.95 10.40 -23.75
CA VAL A 309 -10.10 11.78 -23.30
C VAL A 309 -9.28 12.69 -24.19
N MET A 310 -8.04 12.38 -24.55
CA MET A 310 -7.20 13.23 -25.40
C MET A 310 -7.71 13.32 -26.85
N ALA A 311 -8.42 12.30 -27.33
CA ALA A 311 -8.99 12.24 -28.68
C ALA A 311 -10.32 12.99 -28.85
N LEU A 312 -10.99 13.35 -27.74
CA LEU A 312 -12.21 14.17 -27.74
C LEU A 312 -11.95 15.54 -28.37
#